data_AF-A0AAV4ZBA1-F1
#
_entry.id   AF-A0AAV4ZBA1-F1
#
_cell.length_a   1.000
_cell.length_b   1.000
_cell.length_c   1.000
_cell.angle_alpha   90.00
_cell.angle_beta   90.00
_cell.angle_gamma   90.00
#
_symmetry.space_group_name_H-M   'P 1'
#
loop_
_entity.id
_entity.type
_entity.pdbx_description
1 polymer ?
#
loop_
_entity_poly.entity_id
_entity_poly.type
_entity_poly.pdbx_seq_one_letter_code
_entity_poly.pdbx_strand_id
1 'polypeptide(L)'
;MTSARPVMMSERRKMREWRAEGMSYCAIAQALGRSHETVRDHASDVEAPLVRTMQSKRDVMLRVALRQQRIIDTCNRALGLRPADVLVMPGCDGPDFNPSL
;
A
#
# COMPACT_ATOMS: atom_id res chain seq x y z
N MET A 1 29.80 -7.14 -8.36
CA MET A 1 29.49 -7.94 -7.16
C MET A 1 29.63 -7.02 -5.96
N THR A 2 28.54 -6.37 -5.54
CA THR A 2 28.61 -5.35 -4.48
C THR A 2 28.62 -6.06 -3.14
N SER A 3 29.78 -6.07 -2.47
CA SER A 3 29.96 -6.59 -1.12
C SER A 3 28.96 -5.91 -0.18
N ALA A 4 27.87 -6.59 0.16
CA ALA A 4 26.85 -6.08 1.04
C ALA A 4 27.44 -5.98 2.45
N ARG A 5 27.58 -4.75 2.98
CA ARG A 5 28.07 -4.52 4.34
C ARG A 5 27.28 -5.41 5.32
N PRO A 6 27.94 -6.20 6.18
CA PRO A 6 27.23 -7.05 7.13
C PRO A 6 26.28 -6.24 8.00
N VAL A 7 25.12 -6.82 8.32
CA VAL A 7 24.14 -6.21 9.23
C VAL A 7 24.60 -6.46 10.65
N MET A 8 24.78 -5.39 11.42
CA MET A 8 25.18 -5.52 12.82
C MET A 8 23.99 -5.93 13.69
N MET A 9 24.26 -6.62 14.81
CA MET A 9 23.21 -7.04 15.75
C MET A 9 22.37 -5.88 16.27
N SER A 10 22.97 -4.71 16.45
CA SER A 10 22.28 -3.47 16.83
C SER A 10 21.33 -2.96 15.75
N GLU A 11 21.73 -3.02 14.46
CA GLU A 11 20.87 -2.68 13.33
C GLU A 11 19.69 -3.66 13.23
N ARG A 12 19.96 -4.97 13.36
CA ARG A 12 18.92 -6.01 13.36
C ARG A 12 17.89 -5.78 14.48
N ARG A 13 18.35 -5.42 15.69
CA ARG A 13 17.45 -5.12 16.81
C ARG A 13 16.57 -3.92 16.50
N LYS A 14 17.13 -2.82 15.98
CA LYS A 14 16.35 -1.64 15.55
C LYS A 14 15.32 -1.96 14.49
N MET A 15 15.68 -2.76 13.48
CA MET A 15 14.73 -3.19 12.43
C MET A 15 13.52 -3.91 13.03
N ARG A 16 13.75 -4.77 14.03
CA ARG A 16 12.69 -5.52 14.73
C ARG A 16 11.84 -4.64 15.62
N GLU A 17 12.46 -3.77 16.41
CA GLU A 17 11.76 -2.79 17.26
C GLU A 17 10.84 -1.90 16.42
N TRP A 18 11.36 -1.29 15.36
CA TRP A 18 10.57 -0.43 14.46
C TRP A 18 9.48 -1.19 13.70
N ARG A 19 9.72 -2.46 13.39
CA ARG A 19 8.70 -3.32 12.79
C ARG A 19 7.56 -3.60 13.78
N ALA A 20 7.89 -3.88 15.05
CA ALA A 20 6.91 -4.07 16.12
C ALA A 20 6.10 -2.79 16.41
N GLU A 21 6.70 -1.61 16.26
CA GLU A 21 6.01 -0.31 16.33
C GLU A 21 5.07 -0.04 15.13
N GLY A 22 5.14 -0.88 14.08
CA GLY A 22 4.29 -0.82 12.91
C GLY A 22 4.87 -0.09 11.71
N MET A 23 6.17 0.24 11.70
CA MET A 23 6.80 0.83 10.52
C MET A 23 6.86 -0.16 9.36
N SER A 24 6.80 0.37 8.13
CA SER A 24 6.94 -0.43 6.91
C SER A 24 8.41 -0.77 6.67
N TYR A 25 8.68 -1.91 6.02
CA TYR A 25 10.04 -2.30 5.65
C TYR A 25 10.74 -1.24 4.80
N CYS A 26 10.00 -0.54 3.94
CA CYS A 26 10.53 0.53 3.09
C CYS A 26 10.99 1.74 3.93
N ALA A 27 10.19 2.14 4.93
CA ALA A 27 10.56 3.23 5.84
C ALA A 27 11.79 2.89 6.69
N ILE A 28 11.85 1.66 7.20
CA ILE A 28 13.00 1.15 7.98
C ILE A 28 14.26 1.08 7.10
N ALA A 29 14.13 0.59 5.86
CA ALA A 29 15.21 0.52 4.89
C ALA A 29 15.78 1.91 4.58
N GLN A 30 14.91 2.89 4.34
CA GLN A 30 15.30 4.27 4.10
C GLN A 30 16.00 4.89 5.30
N ALA A 31 15.48 4.66 6.51
CA ALA A 31 16.05 5.20 7.74
C ALA A 31 17.44 4.60 8.09
N LEU A 32 17.69 3.33 7.74
CA LEU A 32 18.97 2.65 8.00
C LEU A 32 19.94 2.65 6.80
N GLY A 33 19.53 3.19 5.65
CA GLY A 33 20.33 3.13 4.42
C GLY A 33 20.58 1.70 3.93
N ARG A 34 19.61 0.80 4.11
CA ARG A 34 19.67 -0.62 3.71
C ARG A 34 18.68 -0.93 2.60
N SER A 35 18.87 -2.04 1.90
CA SER A 35 17.87 -2.49 0.92
C SER A 35 16.62 -3.02 1.62
N HIS A 36 15.50 -2.93 0.92
CA HIS A 36 14.22 -3.48 1.39
C HIS A 36 14.31 -4.99 1.69
N GLU A 37 15.02 -5.73 0.85
CA GLU A 37 15.23 -7.18 1.00
C GLU A 37 15.99 -7.50 2.29
N THR A 38 17.08 -6.77 2.59
CA THR A 38 17.85 -6.96 3.82
C THR A 38 16.99 -6.73 5.07
N VAL A 39 16.14 -5.70 5.08
CA VAL A 39 15.24 -5.45 6.21
C VAL A 39 14.20 -6.57 6.33
N ARG A 40 13.65 -7.05 5.21
CA ARG A 40 12.70 -8.16 5.19
C ARG A 40 13.31 -9.44 5.75
N ASP A 41 14.53 -9.79 5.37
CA ASP A 41 15.20 -11.02 5.84
C ASP A 41 15.45 -11.00 7.36
N HIS A 42 15.62 -9.81 7.94
CA HIS A 42 15.98 -9.66 9.36
C HIS A 42 14.81 -9.35 10.30
N ALA A 43 13.66 -8.91 9.77
CA ALA A 43 12.47 -8.52 10.53
C ALA A 43 11.15 -9.12 9.99
N SER A 44 11.21 -10.14 9.13
CA SER A 44 10.03 -10.86 8.65
C SER A 44 9.35 -11.70 9.73
N ASP A 45 10.10 -12.12 10.75
CA ASP A 45 9.60 -12.85 11.92
C ASP A 45 8.81 -11.98 12.89
N VAL A 46 8.81 -10.65 12.69
CA VAL A 46 8.06 -9.70 13.52
C VAL A 46 6.77 -9.32 12.80
N GLU A 47 5.64 -9.75 13.36
CA GLU A 47 4.33 -9.26 12.96
C GLU A 47 4.19 -7.79 13.36
N ALA A 48 4.04 -6.90 12.38
CA ALA A 48 3.67 -5.54 12.68
C ALA A 48 2.18 -5.46 13.02
N PRO A 49 1.78 -4.54 13.91
CA PRO A 49 0.38 -4.27 14.16
C PRO A 49 -0.35 -3.94 12.84
N LEU A 50 -1.31 -4.79 12.49
CA LEU A 50 -2.16 -4.73 11.28
C LEU A 50 -2.82 -3.36 11.09
N VAL A 51 -3.09 -2.67 12.20
CA VAL A 51 -3.87 -1.43 12.26
C VAL A 51 -3.23 -0.31 11.44
N ARG A 52 -1.93 -0.02 11.59
CA ARG A 52 -1.31 1.12 10.87
C ARG A 52 -1.08 0.85 9.39
N THR A 53 -0.72 -0.39 9.04
CA THR A 53 -0.40 -0.75 7.66
C THR A 53 -1.63 -0.82 6.76
N MET A 54 -2.77 -1.28 7.28
CA MET A 54 -4.03 -1.31 6.53
C MET A 54 -4.78 0.01 6.57
N GLN A 55 -4.74 0.74 7.67
CA GLN A 55 -5.43 2.05 7.77
C GLN A 55 -4.77 3.08 6.86
N SER A 56 -3.43 3.09 6.78
CA SER A 56 -2.71 3.91 5.79
C SER A 56 -3.07 3.54 4.34
N LYS A 57 -3.18 2.25 4.01
CA LYS A 57 -3.60 1.80 2.67
C LYS A 57 -5.02 2.24 2.33
N ARG A 58 -5.97 2.10 3.27
CA ARG A 58 -7.35 2.58 3.12
C ARG A 58 -7.41 4.09 2.90
N ASP A 59 -6.66 4.86 3.69
CA ASP A 59 -6.61 6.32 3.56
C ASP A 59 -5.97 6.78 2.25
N VAL A 60 -4.96 6.05 1.76
CA VAL A 60 -4.35 6.32 0.45
C VAL A 60 -5.35 6.00 -0.67
N MET A 61 -6.01 4.84 -0.65
CA MET A 61 -7.02 4.49 -1.64
C MET A 61 -8.19 5.47 -1.63
N LEU A 62 -8.67 5.90 -0.46
CA LEU A 62 -9.72 6.91 -0.34
C LEU A 62 -9.29 8.24 -0.96
N ARG A 63 -8.05 8.69 -0.70
CA ARG A 63 -7.51 9.90 -1.32
C ARG A 63 -7.41 9.80 -2.84
N VAL A 64 -6.99 8.65 -3.36
CA VAL A 64 -6.92 8.40 -4.80
C VAL A 64 -8.31 8.38 -5.42
N ALA A 65 -9.27 7.68 -4.80
CA ALA A 65 -10.65 7.59 -5.27
C ALA A 65 -11.33 8.98 -5.28
N LEU A 66 -11.19 9.75 -4.21
CA LEU A 66 -11.72 11.12 -4.13
C LEU A 66 -11.08 12.04 -5.18
N ARG A 67 -9.78 11.89 -5.45
CA ARG A 67 -9.10 12.65 -6.50
C ARG A 67 -9.63 12.29 -7.88
N GLN A 68 -9.80 11.00 -8.17
CA GLN A 68 -10.35 10.54 -9.44
C GLN A 68 -11.78 11.03 -9.63
N GLN A 69 -12.63 10.94 -8.59
CA GLN A 69 -14.00 11.42 -8.66
C GLN A 69 -14.06 12.92 -8.99
N ARG A 70 -13.22 13.74 -8.35
CA ARG A 70 -13.15 15.17 -8.67
C ARG A 70 -12.78 15.43 -10.13
N ILE A 71 -11.82 14.69 -10.67
CA ILE A 71 -11.41 14.83 -12.08
C ILE A 71 -12.59 14.48 -12.99
N ILE A 72 -13.25 13.35 -12.75
CA ILE A 72 -14.41 12.90 -13.52
C ILE A 72 -15.52 13.97 -13.48
N ASP A 73 -15.85 14.50 -12.29
CA ASP A 73 -16.87 15.53 -12.14
C ASP A 73 -16.50 16.83 -12.87
N THR A 74 -15.22 17.21 -12.86
CA THR A 74 -14.74 18.37 -13.63
C THR A 74 -14.87 18.12 -15.13
N CYS A 75 -14.48 16.95 -15.61
CA CYS A 75 -14.62 16.58 -17.02
C CYS A 75 -16.09 16.55 -17.45
N ASN A 76 -16.98 15.96 -16.65
CA ASN A 76 -18.41 15.89 -16.94
C ASN A 76 -19.03 17.28 -17.05
N ARG A 77 -18.70 18.21 -16.14
CA ARG A 77 -19.15 19.61 -16.24
C ARG A 77 -18.65 20.31 -17.50
N ALA A 78 -17.38 20.11 -17.85
CA ALA A 78 -16.80 20.70 -19.06
C ALA A 78 -17.47 20.20 -20.35
N LEU A 79 -17.94 18.95 -20.33
CA LEU A 79 -18.66 18.32 -21.45
C LEU A 79 -20.18 18.58 -21.41
N GLY A 80 -20.70 19.31 -20.42
CA GLY A 80 -22.13 19.52 -20.24
C GLY A 80 -22.91 18.26 -19.84
N LEU A 81 -22.22 17.19 -19.46
CA LEU A 81 -22.82 15.93 -19.03
C LEU A 81 -23.34 16.09 -17.60
N ARG A 82 -24.63 15.83 -17.41
CA ARG A 82 -25.20 15.81 -16.06
C ARG A 82 -24.93 14.44 -15.44
N PRO A 83 -24.89 14.32 -14.10
CA PRO A 83 -24.69 13.05 -13.41
C PRO A 83 -25.69 11.95 -13.83
N ALA A 84 -26.88 12.34 -14.29
CA ALA A 84 -27.91 11.43 -14.79
C ALA A 84 -27.60 10.83 -16.18
N ASP A 85 -26.71 11.45 -16.95
CA ASP A 85 -26.31 11.01 -18.29
C ASP A 85 -25.05 10.11 -18.24
N VAL A 86 -24.34 10.12 -17.10
CA VAL A 86 -23.24 9.20 -16.82
C VAL A 86 -23.84 7.88 -16.37
N LEU A 87 -24.10 6.99 -17.33
CA LEU A 87 -24.37 5.60 -17.04
C LEU A 87 -23.21 5.10 -16.15
N VAL A 88 -23.50 4.79 -14.89
CA VAL A 88 -22.69 3.83 -14.15
C VAL A 88 -22.78 2.57 -14.99
N MET A 89 -21.74 2.30 -15.78
CA MET A 89 -21.60 1.01 -16.43
C MET A 89 -21.77 -0.02 -15.31
N PRO A 90 -22.78 -0.91 -15.37
CA PRO A 90 -22.88 -1.96 -14.37
C PRO A 90 -21.51 -2.64 -14.37
N GLY A 91 -20.94 -2.72 -13.15
CA GLY A 91 -19.62 -3.28 -12.97
C GLY A 91 -19.52 -4.57 -13.76
N CYS A 92 -18.35 -4.83 -14.33
CA CYS A 92 -18.02 -6.18 -14.73
C CYS A 92 -18.12 -7.03 -13.45
N ASP A 93 -19.31 -7.57 -13.19
CA ASP A 93 -19.50 -8.72 -12.32
C ASP A 93 -18.60 -9.78 -12.95
N GLY A 94 -17.42 -9.94 -12.36
CA GLY A 94 -16.53 -11.02 -12.73
C GLY A 94 -17.33 -12.32 -12.68
N PRO A 95 -17.05 -13.29 -13.58
CA PRO A 95 -17.85 -14.49 -13.68
C PRO A 95 -18.00 -15.11 -12.31
N ASP A 96 -19.26 -15.34 -11.92
CA ASP A 96 -19.67 -16.05 -10.73
C ASP A 96 -18.72 -17.24 -10.53
N PHE A 97 -17.89 -17.15 -9.48
CA PHE A 97 -17.06 -18.25 -9.06
C PHE A 97 -18.01 -19.32 -8.52
N ASN A 98 -18.40 -20.27 -9.38
CA ASN A 98 -19.14 -21.46 -8.98
C ASN A 98 -18.12 -22.44 -8.35
N PRO A 99 -18.11 -22.66 -7.03
CA PRO A 99 -17.11 -23.51 -6.38
C PRO A 99 -17.47 -25.01 -6.50
N SER A 100 -18.14 -25.44 -7.56
CA SER A 100 -18.55 -26.84 -7.76
C SER A 100 -18.30 -27.27 -9.20
N LEU A 101 -17.03 -27.57 -9.51
CA LEU A 101 -16.60 -28.47 -10.59
C LEU A 101 -15.23 -29.06 -10.24
#